data_AF-A0A1M6GP21-F1
#
_entry.id   AF-A0A1M6GP21-F1
#
_cell.length_a   1.000
_cell.length_b   1.000
_cell.length_c   1.000
_cell.angle_alpha   90.00
_cell.angle_beta   90.00
_cell.angle_gamma   90.00
#
_symmetry.space_group_name_H-M   'P 1'
#
loop_
_entity.id
_entity.type
_entity.pdbx_description
1 polymer ?
#
loop_
_entity_poly.entity_id
_entity_poly.type
_entity_poly.pdbx_seq_one_letter_code
_entity_poly.pdbx_strand_id
1 'polypeptide(L)'
;MRAALPVLTLLAACAAAPDRPADAPPPLLPGDVVLGGGPPEGGWPAMGRVEARLDGRPHEWTTFDYSLGAFSASAWIARRDEAPQMSLRALPDGNPEAEGGWLFARGTLADLAPGPTDDALVALTLEDSVVGPRWQSRPGTATLVLETLEREAGAVYGRGTGSFAATLCRTDGEAEIFDPGDCRQIEGRFNTELQFDGT
;
A
#
# COMPACT_ATOMS: atom_id res chain seq x y z
N MET A 1 65.88 -41.98 20.87
CA MET A 1 64.70 -42.70 20.34
C MET A 1 63.48 -41.80 20.40
N ARG A 2 63.09 -41.23 19.26
CA ARG A 2 61.73 -40.82 18.88
C ARG A 2 61.82 -40.35 17.43
N ALA A 3 61.22 -41.14 16.55
CA ALA A 3 61.19 -40.94 15.11
C ALA A 3 60.16 -39.87 14.75
N ALA A 4 60.45 -39.06 13.73
CA ALA A 4 59.48 -38.19 13.07
C ALA A 4 59.77 -38.23 11.55
N LEU A 5 58.73 -38.58 10.81
CA LEU A 5 58.71 -38.92 9.39
C LEU A 5 58.90 -37.69 8.47
N PRO A 6 59.41 -37.88 7.23
CA PRO A 6 59.43 -36.85 6.21
C PRO A 6 58.03 -36.67 5.60
N VAL A 7 57.58 -35.41 5.51
CA VAL A 7 56.35 -35.03 4.79
C VAL A 7 56.65 -34.98 3.30
N LEU A 8 55.98 -35.85 2.54
CA LEU A 8 56.04 -35.96 1.09
C LEU A 8 55.10 -34.91 0.47
N THR A 9 55.66 -33.93 -0.26
CA THR A 9 54.88 -32.93 -0.99
C THR A 9 54.42 -33.51 -2.33
N LEU A 10 53.15 -33.91 -2.44
CA LEU A 10 52.54 -34.30 -3.72
C LEU A 10 52.14 -33.05 -4.51
N LEU A 11 52.88 -32.76 -5.59
CA LEU A 11 52.46 -31.88 -6.68
C LEU A 11 51.43 -32.64 -7.54
N ALA A 12 50.13 -32.40 -7.28
CA ALA A 12 49.06 -32.87 -8.15
C ALA A 12 48.87 -31.87 -9.31
N ALA A 13 49.26 -32.29 -10.51
CA ALA A 13 48.94 -31.61 -11.75
C ALA A 13 47.42 -31.70 -11.99
N CYS A 14 46.71 -30.56 -12.00
CA CYS A 14 45.34 -30.51 -12.47
C CYS A 14 45.34 -30.54 -14.00
N ALA A 15 44.97 -31.68 -14.57
CA ALA A 15 44.59 -31.77 -15.97
C ALA A 15 43.27 -31.02 -16.18
N ALA A 16 43.25 -30.10 -17.15
CA ALA A 16 42.05 -29.39 -17.56
C ALA A 16 41.01 -30.39 -18.08
N ALA A 17 39.85 -30.45 -17.42
CA ALA A 17 38.68 -31.13 -17.94
C ALA A 17 38.08 -30.30 -19.09
N PRO A 18 37.57 -30.92 -20.17
CA PRO A 18 36.88 -30.20 -21.22
C PRO A 18 35.59 -29.57 -20.66
N ASP A 19 35.39 -28.29 -20.93
CA ASP A 19 34.13 -27.57 -20.72
C ASP A 19 32.98 -28.34 -21.36
N ARG A 20 32.23 -29.09 -20.54
CA ARG A 20 30.86 -29.45 -20.88
C ARG A 20 30.01 -28.24 -20.50
N PRO A 21 29.24 -27.65 -21.43
CA PRO A 21 28.21 -26.71 -21.02
C PRO A 21 27.32 -27.43 -20.01
N ALA A 22 27.18 -26.85 -18.82
CA ALA A 22 26.20 -27.30 -17.87
C ALA A 22 24.83 -27.12 -18.54
N ASP A 23 24.19 -28.24 -18.91
CA ASP A 23 22.78 -28.23 -19.25
C ASP A 23 22.04 -27.58 -18.07
N ALA A 24 21.56 -26.37 -18.30
CA ALA A 24 20.74 -25.67 -17.33
C ALA A 24 19.52 -26.56 -17.01
N PRO A 25 19.14 -26.71 -15.74
CA PRO A 25 17.90 -27.40 -15.41
C PRO A 25 16.74 -26.70 -16.15
N PRO A 26 15.78 -27.45 -16.71
CA PRO A 26 14.66 -26.84 -17.42
C PRO A 26 13.93 -25.87 -16.48
N PRO A 27 13.46 -24.72 -17.00
CA PRO A 27 12.71 -23.76 -16.18
C PRO A 27 11.52 -24.47 -15.54
N LEU A 28 11.41 -24.37 -14.22
CA LEU A 28 10.35 -25.00 -13.42
C LEU A 28 8.97 -24.34 -13.60
N LEU A 29 8.81 -23.44 -14.57
CA LEU A 29 7.56 -22.76 -14.85
C LEU A 29 7.29 -22.83 -16.36
N PRO A 30 6.07 -23.22 -16.79
CA PRO A 30 5.66 -23.04 -18.18
C PRO A 30 5.81 -21.55 -18.54
N GLY A 31 6.30 -21.29 -19.74
CA GLY A 31 6.84 -20.00 -20.21
C GLY A 31 5.87 -18.81 -20.31
N ASP A 32 4.74 -18.83 -19.60
CA ASP A 32 3.67 -17.85 -19.76
C ASP A 32 3.14 -17.28 -18.43
N VAL A 33 3.90 -17.36 -17.34
CA VAL A 33 3.54 -16.56 -16.14
C VAL A 33 4.03 -15.13 -16.36
N VAL A 34 3.23 -14.34 -17.07
CA VAL A 34 3.35 -12.88 -17.13
C VAL A 34 2.99 -12.35 -15.74
N LEU A 35 3.98 -12.26 -14.85
CA LEU A 35 3.88 -11.45 -13.63
C LEU A 35 4.07 -9.99 -14.02
N GLY A 36 3.03 -9.38 -14.61
CA GLY A 36 3.13 -8.02 -15.12
C GLY A 36 1.98 -7.65 -16.06
N GLY A 37 0.75 -7.65 -15.55
CA GLY A 37 -0.33 -6.95 -16.23
C GLY A 37 -0.17 -5.46 -15.99
N GLY A 38 0.18 -4.70 -17.03
CA GLY A 38 -0.06 -3.25 -17.04
C GLY A 38 -1.55 -2.94 -16.87
N PRO A 39 -1.94 -1.66 -16.79
CA PRO A 39 -3.35 -1.29 -16.69
C PRO A 39 -4.19 -2.00 -17.76
N PRO A 40 -5.42 -2.46 -17.44
CA PRO A 40 -6.30 -3.07 -18.41
C PRO A 40 -6.61 -2.09 -19.56
N GLU A 41 -6.99 -2.63 -20.73
CA GLU A 41 -7.42 -1.78 -21.85
C GLU A 41 -8.60 -0.90 -21.41
N GLY A 42 -8.37 0.42 -21.30
CA GLY A 42 -9.32 1.38 -20.75
C GLY A 42 -8.91 2.02 -19.42
N GLY A 43 -7.78 1.60 -18.83
CA GLY A 43 -7.28 2.10 -17.55
C GLY A 43 -7.95 1.46 -16.34
N TRP A 44 -7.49 1.83 -15.15
CA TRP A 44 -8.03 1.31 -13.89
C TRP A 44 -9.45 1.84 -13.64
N PRO A 45 -10.46 0.97 -13.37
CA PRO A 45 -11.81 1.44 -13.09
C PRO A 45 -11.87 2.33 -11.84
N ALA A 46 -12.59 3.44 -11.93
CA ALA A 46 -12.88 4.27 -10.77
C ALA A 46 -13.93 3.60 -9.88
N MET A 47 -13.64 3.56 -8.57
CA MET A 47 -14.50 2.98 -7.53
C MET A 47 -15.35 4.04 -6.81
N GLY A 48 -14.89 5.29 -6.80
CA GLY A 48 -15.47 6.34 -5.98
C GLY A 48 -14.63 7.59 -5.86
N ARG A 49 -15.10 8.51 -5.02
CA ARG A 49 -14.51 9.84 -4.84
C ARG A 49 -14.26 10.17 -3.38
N VAL A 50 -13.28 11.04 -3.20
CA VAL A 50 -12.96 11.71 -1.94
C VAL A 50 -12.96 13.21 -2.17
N GLU A 51 -13.82 13.91 -1.46
CA GLU A 51 -13.93 15.37 -1.50
C GLU A 51 -13.44 15.92 -0.16
N ALA A 52 -12.51 16.87 -0.18
CA ALA A 52 -12.00 17.47 1.05
C ALA A 52 -11.75 18.97 0.92
N ARG A 53 -11.51 19.62 2.06
CA ARG A 53 -10.96 20.96 2.15
C ARG A 53 -9.59 20.90 2.79
N LEU A 54 -8.57 21.41 2.10
CA LEU A 54 -7.21 21.59 2.62
C LEU A 54 -6.96 23.08 2.85
N ASP A 55 -6.81 23.48 4.11
CA ASP A 55 -6.79 24.89 4.53
C ASP A 55 -7.98 25.69 3.95
N GLY A 56 -9.16 25.07 3.94
CA GLY A 56 -10.40 25.66 3.40
C GLY A 56 -10.52 25.64 1.87
N ARG A 57 -9.50 25.22 1.12
CA ARG A 57 -9.55 25.10 -0.34
C ARG A 57 -10.09 23.74 -0.75
N PRO A 58 -11.00 23.64 -1.73
CA PRO A 58 -11.56 22.36 -2.16
C PRO A 58 -10.50 21.52 -2.90
N HIS A 59 -10.51 20.22 -2.64
CA HIS A 59 -9.72 19.20 -3.33
C HIS A 59 -10.58 17.96 -3.58
N GLU A 60 -10.30 17.25 -4.68
CA GLU A 60 -10.98 16.03 -5.07
C GLU A 60 -9.95 14.97 -5.46
N TRP A 61 -10.20 13.73 -5.03
CA TRP A 61 -9.44 12.55 -5.40
C TRP A 61 -10.39 11.42 -5.80
N THR A 62 -9.86 10.45 -6.53
CA THR A 62 -10.56 9.27 -7.02
C THR A 62 -9.89 8.01 -6.49
N THR A 63 -10.70 7.04 -6.11
CA THR A 63 -10.25 5.69 -5.74
C THR A 63 -10.41 4.75 -6.93
N PHE A 64 -9.52 3.78 -7.08
CA PHE A 64 -9.44 2.93 -8.27
C PHE A 64 -9.31 1.44 -7.91
N ASP A 65 -9.83 0.59 -8.78
CA ASP A 65 -9.70 -0.86 -8.65
C ASP A 65 -8.44 -1.36 -9.38
N TYR A 66 -7.38 -1.65 -8.63
CA TYR A 66 -6.13 -2.23 -9.16
C TYR A 66 -6.12 -3.77 -9.18
N SER A 67 -7.19 -4.41 -8.70
CA SER A 67 -7.27 -5.87 -8.58
C SER A 67 -7.57 -6.59 -9.88
N LEU A 68 -8.04 -5.84 -10.87
CA LEU A 68 -8.05 -6.24 -12.26
C LEU A 68 -6.62 -6.18 -12.85
N GLY A 69 -5.66 -6.89 -12.27
CA GLY A 69 -4.28 -6.90 -12.79
C GLY A 69 -3.21 -7.52 -11.91
N ALA A 70 -3.21 -7.29 -10.59
CA ALA A 70 -2.34 -7.97 -9.60
C ALA A 70 -2.41 -7.39 -8.17
N PHE A 71 -2.95 -6.19 -7.94
CA PHE A 71 -2.85 -5.47 -6.66
C PHE A 71 -4.21 -5.29 -5.96
N SER A 72 -4.24 -5.07 -4.64
CA SER A 72 -5.49 -4.72 -3.95
C SER A 72 -6.10 -3.42 -4.50
N ALA A 73 -7.43 -3.30 -4.41
CA ALA A 73 -8.14 -2.06 -4.70
C ALA A 73 -7.55 -0.88 -3.89
N SER A 74 -7.70 0.35 -4.35
CA SER A 74 -7.18 1.53 -3.65
C SER A 74 -7.96 1.84 -2.36
N ALA A 75 -9.14 1.24 -2.16
CA ALA A 75 -9.92 1.32 -0.94
C ALA A 75 -10.35 -0.09 -0.52
N TRP A 76 -10.03 -0.48 0.72
CA TRP A 76 -10.27 -1.83 1.21
C TRP A 76 -10.46 -1.91 2.72
N ILE A 77 -11.09 -3.00 3.16
CA ILE A 77 -11.14 -3.41 4.56
C ILE A 77 -10.55 -4.83 4.66
N ALA A 78 -9.48 -4.95 5.44
CA ALA A 78 -8.77 -6.20 5.68
C ALA A 78 -8.71 -6.50 7.17
N ARG A 79 -8.62 -7.77 7.57
CA ARG A 79 -8.28 -8.10 8.95
C ARG A 79 -6.78 -7.90 9.20
N ARG A 80 -6.46 -7.22 10.29
CA ARG A 80 -5.10 -7.02 10.82
C ARG A 80 -5.17 -7.22 12.33
N ASP A 81 -4.39 -8.15 12.85
CA ASP A 81 -4.40 -8.52 14.27
C ASP A 81 -5.83 -8.79 14.80
N GLU A 82 -6.58 -9.59 14.04
CA GLU A 82 -7.99 -9.97 14.27
C GLU A 82 -9.04 -8.85 14.12
N ALA A 83 -8.62 -7.58 14.08
CA ALA A 83 -9.49 -6.42 13.92
C ALA A 83 -9.65 -5.99 12.44
N PRO A 84 -10.84 -5.51 12.01
CA PRO A 84 -11.01 -4.93 10.68
C PRO A 84 -10.29 -3.58 10.57
N GLN A 85 -9.38 -3.46 9.62
CA GLN A 85 -8.70 -2.21 9.30
C GLN A 85 -9.18 -1.69 7.95
N MET A 86 -9.72 -0.48 7.95
CA MET A 86 -10.07 0.24 6.74
C MET A 86 -8.85 1.02 6.24
N SER A 87 -8.61 0.96 4.94
CA SER A 87 -7.60 1.77 4.26
C SER A 87 -8.20 2.39 3.00
N LEU A 88 -7.87 3.66 2.76
CA LEU A 88 -8.33 4.46 1.65
C LEU A 88 -7.12 5.19 1.07
N ARG A 89 -6.69 4.80 -0.12
CA ARG A 89 -5.75 5.53 -0.97
C ARG A 89 -6.53 6.15 -2.12
N ALA A 90 -6.59 7.48 -2.15
CA ALA A 90 -7.27 8.22 -3.21
C ALA A 90 -6.25 9.06 -3.98
N LEU A 91 -6.26 8.96 -5.29
CA LEU A 91 -5.28 9.59 -6.19
C LEU A 91 -5.90 10.81 -6.86
N PRO A 92 -5.10 11.80 -7.30
CA PRO A 92 -5.60 12.93 -8.08
C PRO A 92 -6.55 12.48 -9.20
N ASP A 93 -7.66 13.21 -9.35
CA ASP A 93 -8.71 12.80 -10.28
C ASP A 93 -8.19 12.62 -11.72
N GLY A 94 -8.67 11.57 -12.37
CA GLY A 94 -8.24 11.16 -13.71
C GLY A 94 -6.80 10.61 -13.81
N ASN A 95 -6.06 10.47 -12.70
CA ASN A 95 -4.68 9.99 -12.71
C ASN A 95 -4.46 8.78 -11.76
N PRO A 96 -4.80 7.56 -12.20
CA PRO A 96 -4.63 6.35 -11.39
C PRO A 96 -3.17 5.91 -11.25
N GLU A 97 -2.23 6.56 -11.96
CA GLU A 97 -0.79 6.30 -11.90
C GLU A 97 -0.04 7.44 -11.19
N ALA A 98 -0.77 8.32 -10.49
CA ALA A 98 -0.16 9.45 -9.82
C ALA A 98 0.84 8.99 -8.76
N GLU A 99 2.08 9.38 -8.99
CA GLU A 99 3.22 9.14 -8.11
C GLU A 99 3.13 9.96 -6.80
N GLY A 100 2.63 11.20 -6.89
CA GLY A 100 2.46 12.12 -5.77
C GLY A 100 1.05 12.71 -5.67
N GLY A 101 0.80 13.49 -4.62
CA GLY A 101 -0.47 14.19 -4.41
C GLY A 101 -1.63 13.30 -4.01
N TRP A 102 -1.41 12.03 -3.69
CA TRP A 102 -2.46 11.12 -3.24
C TRP A 102 -2.71 11.25 -1.74
N LEU A 103 -3.98 11.12 -1.38
CA LEU A 103 -4.47 11.09 -0.01
C LEU A 103 -4.47 9.64 0.48
N PHE A 104 -4.08 9.45 1.74
CA PHE A 104 -4.22 8.20 2.44
C PHE A 104 -4.95 8.41 3.77
N ALA A 105 -5.96 7.59 4.03
CA ALA A 105 -6.63 7.50 5.32
C ALA A 105 -6.70 6.04 5.76
N ARG A 106 -6.44 5.78 7.03
CA ARG A 106 -6.49 4.44 7.62
C ARG A 106 -6.99 4.50 9.04
N GLY A 107 -7.71 3.48 9.47
CA GLY A 107 -8.08 3.29 10.86
C GLY A 107 -8.60 1.89 11.12
N THR A 108 -8.60 1.50 12.39
CA THR A 108 -9.11 0.20 12.85
C THR A 108 -10.55 0.35 13.32
N LEU A 109 -11.45 -0.43 12.76
CA LEU A 109 -12.85 -0.49 13.20
C LEU A 109 -12.97 -1.47 14.38
N ALA A 110 -13.91 -1.20 15.29
CA ALA A 110 -14.24 -2.14 16.36
C ALA A 110 -14.80 -3.47 15.83
N ASP A 111 -15.64 -3.38 14.80
CA ASP A 111 -16.27 -4.49 14.10
C ASP A 111 -16.41 -4.17 12.60
N LEU A 112 -16.75 -5.16 11.78
CA LEU A 112 -17.03 -4.94 10.35
C LEU A 112 -18.40 -4.28 10.16
N ALA A 113 -18.53 -3.05 10.63
CA ALA A 113 -19.76 -2.26 10.66
C ALA A 113 -19.42 -0.75 10.62
N PRO A 114 -20.39 0.11 10.28
CA PRO A 114 -20.22 1.56 10.42
C PRO A 114 -19.86 1.97 11.85
N GLY A 115 -18.96 2.94 11.97
CA GLY A 115 -18.47 3.42 13.25
C GLY A 115 -17.20 4.28 13.14
N PRO A 116 -16.79 4.91 14.24
CA PRO A 116 -15.48 5.54 14.31
C PRO A 116 -14.37 4.49 14.23
N THR A 117 -13.20 4.90 13.75
CA THR A 117 -12.00 4.07 13.78
C THR A 117 -11.06 4.50 14.90
N ASP A 118 -10.41 3.54 15.54
CA ASP A 118 -9.22 3.75 16.36
C ASP A 118 -7.97 3.92 15.48
N ASP A 119 -6.92 4.52 16.07
CA ASP A 119 -5.62 4.74 15.43
C ASP A 119 -5.70 5.38 14.03
N ALA A 120 -6.65 6.31 13.88
CA ALA A 120 -6.85 7.03 12.64
C ALA A 120 -5.55 7.74 12.22
N LEU A 121 -5.19 7.57 10.95
CA LEU A 121 -4.08 8.22 10.29
C LEU A 121 -4.58 8.83 8.98
N VAL A 122 -4.24 10.09 8.75
CA VAL A 122 -4.46 10.77 7.47
C VAL A 122 -3.12 11.31 6.99
N ALA A 123 -2.81 11.12 5.71
CA ALA A 123 -1.60 11.62 5.08
C ALA A 123 -1.86 12.10 3.66
N LEU A 124 -1.11 13.10 3.22
CA LEU A 124 -1.07 13.60 1.85
C LEU A 124 0.37 13.55 1.36
N THR A 125 0.63 12.69 0.39
CA THR A 125 1.97 12.47 -0.17
C THR A 125 2.32 13.60 -1.13
N LEU A 126 3.57 14.09 -1.07
CA LEU A 126 4.04 15.19 -1.91
C LEU A 126 4.69 14.71 -3.21
N GLU A 127 5.44 13.61 -3.13
CA GLU A 127 6.35 13.12 -4.18
C GLU A 127 6.17 11.61 -4.38
N ASP A 128 6.87 11.04 -5.36
CA ASP A 128 6.87 9.60 -5.65
C ASP A 128 7.58 8.77 -4.58
N SER A 129 7.04 8.72 -3.37
CA SER A 129 7.62 7.88 -2.33
C SER A 129 6.61 7.52 -1.26
N VAL A 130 6.44 6.21 -1.10
CA VAL A 130 5.70 5.60 0.02
C VAL A 130 6.36 5.92 1.37
N VAL A 131 7.68 6.19 1.37
CA VAL A 131 8.50 6.46 2.56
C VAL A 131 8.97 7.92 2.59
N GLY A 132 8.53 8.77 1.65
CA GLY A 132 9.11 10.10 1.48
C GLY A 132 8.33 11.23 2.13
N PRO A 133 8.70 12.47 1.76
CA PRO A 133 8.09 13.67 2.30
C PRO A 133 6.58 13.71 2.10
N ARG A 134 5.86 14.00 3.17
CA ARG A 134 4.40 14.08 3.18
C ARG A 134 3.92 15.03 4.26
N TRP A 135 2.66 15.44 4.18
CA TRP A 135 1.95 15.94 5.36
C TRP A 135 1.19 14.78 6.00
N GLN A 136 1.37 14.56 7.31
CA GLN A 136 0.73 13.45 8.02
C GLN A 136 0.19 13.90 9.37
N SER A 137 -0.92 13.30 9.79
CA SER A 137 -1.48 13.48 11.12
C SER A 137 -0.56 12.91 12.20
N ARG A 138 -0.44 13.60 13.33
CA ARG A 138 0.22 13.03 14.51
C ARG A 138 -0.63 11.89 15.09
N PRO A 139 -0.02 10.88 15.75
CA PRO A 139 -0.76 9.81 16.41
C PRO A 139 -1.87 10.34 17.31
N GLY A 140 -3.08 9.79 17.20
CA GLY A 140 -4.25 10.17 18.00
C GLY A 140 -4.85 11.55 17.69
N THR A 141 -4.42 12.23 16.62
CA THR A 141 -4.94 13.57 16.26
C THR A 141 -5.87 13.58 15.05
N ALA A 142 -5.92 12.49 14.29
CA ALA A 142 -6.88 12.35 13.20
C ALA A 142 -8.18 11.69 13.68
N THR A 143 -9.23 11.91 12.92
CA THR A 143 -10.51 11.21 13.01
C THR A 143 -10.81 10.59 11.66
N LEU A 144 -11.36 9.38 11.68
CA LEU A 144 -11.89 8.69 10.52
C LEU A 144 -13.13 7.91 11.00
N VAL A 145 -14.23 8.07 10.26
CA VAL A 145 -15.53 7.47 10.59
C VAL A 145 -16.08 6.84 9.32
N LEU A 146 -16.39 5.55 9.39
CA LEU A 146 -17.20 4.86 8.38
C LEU A 146 -18.67 5.10 8.73
N GLU A 147 -19.36 5.92 7.95
CA GLU A 147 -20.74 6.32 8.20
C GLU A 147 -21.75 5.29 7.68
N THR A 148 -21.48 4.69 6.51
CA THR A 148 -22.30 3.61 5.95
C THR A 148 -21.41 2.50 5.41
N LEU A 149 -21.96 1.28 5.42
CA LEU A 149 -21.34 0.11 4.83
C LEU A 149 -22.44 -0.79 4.26
N GLU A 150 -22.51 -0.85 2.93
CA GLU A 150 -23.44 -1.68 2.18
C GLU A 150 -22.67 -2.83 1.54
N ARG A 151 -22.94 -4.05 2.00
CA ARG A 151 -22.26 -5.25 1.50
C ARG A 151 -23.20 -6.45 1.57
N GLU A 152 -23.28 -7.21 0.49
CA GLU A 152 -23.94 -8.52 0.49
C GLU A 152 -23.05 -9.56 1.18
N ALA A 153 -23.66 -10.54 1.86
CA ALA A 153 -22.92 -11.60 2.53
C ALA A 153 -22.04 -12.37 1.53
N GLY A 154 -20.74 -12.43 1.79
CA GLY A 154 -19.76 -13.11 0.93
C GLY A 154 -19.30 -12.31 -0.29
N ALA A 155 -19.81 -11.10 -0.52
CA ALA A 155 -19.34 -10.26 -1.61
C ALA A 155 -17.90 -9.78 -1.35
N VAL A 156 -17.08 -9.77 -2.40
CA VAL A 156 -15.70 -9.24 -2.38
C VAL A 156 -15.70 -7.71 -2.34
N TYR A 157 -16.78 -7.10 -2.81
CA TYR A 157 -16.97 -5.65 -2.82
C TYR A 157 -18.22 -5.25 -2.06
N GLY A 158 -18.21 -4.02 -1.58
CA GLY A 158 -19.33 -3.31 -1.00
C GLY A 158 -19.11 -1.82 -1.16
N ARG A 159 -20.08 -0.99 -0.77
CA ARG A 159 -19.99 0.46 -0.85
C ARG A 159 -19.94 1.06 0.54
N GLY A 160 -19.04 2.01 0.76
CA GLY A 160 -18.93 2.74 2.01
C GLY A 160 -18.93 4.24 1.81
N THR A 161 -19.57 4.96 2.71
CA THR A 161 -19.40 6.40 2.86
C THR A 161 -18.84 6.73 4.22
N GLY A 162 -18.16 7.86 4.33
CA GLY A 162 -17.64 8.30 5.62
C GLY A 162 -16.95 9.64 5.56
N SER A 163 -16.33 10.00 6.68
CA SER A 163 -15.67 11.29 6.88
C SER A 163 -14.36 11.16 7.62
N PHE A 164 -13.49 12.13 7.43
CA PHE A 164 -12.21 12.24 8.14
C PHE A 164 -11.87 13.70 8.39
N ALA A 165 -11.10 13.95 9.44
CA ALA A 165 -10.52 15.25 9.72
C ALA A 165 -9.20 15.11 10.46
N ALA A 166 -8.23 15.97 10.15
CA ALA A 166 -6.92 15.97 10.79
C ALA A 166 -6.19 17.31 10.66
N THR A 167 -5.19 17.51 11.52
CA THR A 167 -4.09 18.45 11.27
C THR A 167 -2.91 17.66 10.72
N LEU A 168 -2.52 17.92 9.48
CA LEU A 168 -1.39 17.25 8.84
C LEU A 168 -0.14 18.12 8.97
N CYS A 169 0.92 17.62 9.59
CA CYS A 169 2.20 18.35 9.68
C CYS A 169 3.22 17.69 8.78
N ARG A 170 4.13 18.48 8.21
CA ARG A 170 5.14 17.98 7.29
C ARG A 170 6.10 17.04 8.01
N THR A 171 6.44 15.95 7.36
CA THR A 171 7.43 14.97 7.79
C THR A 171 8.21 14.52 6.55
N ASP A 172 9.44 14.06 6.74
CA ASP A 172 10.25 13.42 5.70
C ASP A 172 9.85 11.96 5.43
N GLY A 173 8.90 11.44 6.22
CA GLY A 173 8.41 10.07 6.13
C GLY A 173 8.83 9.19 7.31
N GLU A 174 9.72 9.67 8.18
CA GLU A 174 9.97 9.07 9.48
C GLU A 174 8.85 9.51 10.44
N ALA A 175 8.00 8.56 10.84
CA ALA A 175 6.71 8.81 11.52
C ALA A 175 6.79 9.53 12.89
N GLU A 176 7.97 9.95 13.32
CA GLU A 176 8.24 10.55 14.63
C GLU A 176 8.74 11.99 14.54
N ILE A 177 9.17 12.47 13.37
CA ILE A 177 9.67 13.83 13.17
C ILE A 177 8.67 14.63 12.34
N PHE A 178 8.05 15.62 12.97
CA PHE A 178 7.10 16.54 12.34
C PHE A 178 7.60 17.97 12.44
N ASP A 179 7.46 18.74 11.36
CA ASP A 179 7.65 20.19 11.37
C ASP A 179 6.36 20.87 11.84
N PRO A 180 6.32 21.42 13.08
CA PRO A 180 5.13 22.10 13.58
C PRO A 180 4.88 23.45 12.90
N GLY A 181 5.86 23.98 12.13
CA GLY A 181 5.73 25.22 11.37
C GLY A 181 5.06 25.05 10.01
N ASP A 182 4.97 23.82 9.50
CA ASP A 182 4.35 23.48 8.22
C ASP A 182 3.24 22.44 8.43
N CYS A 183 2.11 22.92 8.96
CA CYS A 183 0.90 22.12 9.15
C CYS A 183 -0.28 22.66 8.32
N ARG A 184 -1.17 21.75 7.94
CA ARG A 184 -2.38 21.98 7.15
C ARG A 184 -3.59 21.39 7.86
N GLN A 185 -4.73 22.07 7.79
CA GLN A 185 -6.00 21.48 8.22
C GLN A 185 -6.64 20.74 7.06
N ILE A 186 -7.14 19.53 7.31
CA ILE A 186 -7.93 18.79 6.33
C ILE A 186 -9.23 18.27 6.95
N GLU A 187 -10.33 18.44 6.23
CA GLU A 187 -11.63 17.83 6.52
C GLU A 187 -12.20 17.28 5.21
N GLY A 188 -12.77 16.08 5.21
CA GLY A 188 -13.28 15.48 3.98
C GLY A 188 -14.27 14.36 4.18
N ARG A 189 -14.83 13.93 3.05
CA ARG A 189 -15.80 12.85 2.92
C ARG A 189 -15.42 11.94 1.78
N PHE A 190 -15.78 10.67 1.92
CA PHE A 190 -15.60 9.68 0.86
C PHE A 190 -16.91 8.97 0.56
N ASN A 191 -17.08 8.58 -0.71
CA ASN A 191 -18.08 7.63 -1.17
C ASN A 191 -17.39 6.74 -2.20
N THR A 192 -17.12 5.50 -1.81
CA THR A 192 -16.35 4.57 -2.63
C THR A 192 -16.74 3.13 -2.40
N GLU A 193 -16.43 2.30 -3.38
CA GLU A 193 -16.41 0.87 -3.18
C GLU A 193 -15.25 0.47 -2.28
N LEU A 194 -15.42 -0.61 -1.54
CA LEU A 194 -14.44 -1.17 -0.63
C LEU A 194 -14.26 -2.64 -0.99
N GLN A 195 -13.03 -3.02 -1.28
CA GLN A 195 -12.67 -4.44 -1.38
C GLN A 195 -12.54 -5.04 0.01
N PHE A 196 -13.01 -6.27 0.20
CA PHE A 196 -12.87 -7.01 1.44
C PHE A 196 -11.95 -8.21 1.21
N ASP A 197 -10.98 -8.39 2.10
CA ASP A 197 -10.24 -9.65 2.14
C ASP A 197 -11.25 -10.78 2.44
N GLY A 198 -11.31 -11.80 1.58
CA GLY A 198 -12.25 -12.90 1.70
C GLY A 198 -12.16 -13.55 3.09
N THR A 199 -13.28 -13.54 3.81
CA THR A 199 -13.48 -14.24 5.08
C THR A 199 -14.06 -15.62 4.83
#